data_AF-A0A7G2LRT7-F1
#
_entry.id   AF-A0A7G2LRT7-F1
#
_cell.length_a   1.000
_cell.length_b   1.000
_cell.length_c   1.000
_cell.angle_alpha   90.00
_cell.angle_beta   90.00
_cell.angle_gamma   90.00
#
_symmetry.space_group_name_H-M   'P 1'
#
loop_
_entity.id
_entity.type
_entity.pdbx_description
1 polymer ?
#
loop_
_entity_poly.entity_id
_entity_poly.type
_entity_poly.pdbx_seq_one_letter_code
_entity_poly.pdbx_strand_id
1 'polypeptide(L)'
;MSVTKAEVEAALERVQLPDGKSLLSHDLIRALVIDGEKVRFVIEAPNADVARQMAPLRDAAEQVVRDLPGVGDVSVALTAHGPAPKAPSLKIGGHPKPQEGPMKPSGVKRILAIGSGKGGVGKSTVSSNLAVALARAGRKVGLLDADIYGPSQPRMMGVNKRPASPDGKTIIPLQAHGVTMMSIGFMLEEGKAVVWP
;
A
#
# COMPACT_ATOMS: atom_id res chain seq x y z
N MET A 1 -11.25 -23.33 -28.50
CA MET A 1 -9.85 -23.73 -28.78
C MET A 1 -8.97 -22.82 -27.94
N SER A 2 -8.02 -23.37 -27.18
CA SER A 2 -7.11 -22.58 -26.35
C SER A 2 -6.04 -21.92 -27.21
N VAL A 3 -5.75 -20.65 -26.94
CA VAL A 3 -4.66 -19.92 -27.61
C VAL A 3 -3.32 -20.60 -27.34
N THR A 4 -2.45 -20.64 -28.35
CA THR A 4 -1.11 -21.22 -28.23
C THR A 4 -0.08 -20.15 -27.89
N LYS A 5 1.05 -20.59 -27.30
CA LYS A 5 2.18 -19.70 -27.01
C LYS A 5 2.70 -18.96 -28.25
N ALA A 6 2.78 -19.66 -29.38
CA ALA A 6 3.24 -19.08 -30.64
C ALA A 6 2.30 -17.98 -31.17
N GLU A 7 0.98 -18.15 -31.00
CA GLU A 7 -0.01 -17.13 -31.38
C GLU A 7 0.09 -15.87 -30.51
N VAL A 8 0.31 -16.05 -29.20
CA VAL A 8 0.54 -14.93 -28.27
C VAL A 8 1.84 -14.20 -28.61
N GLU A 9 2.92 -14.92 -28.91
CA GLU A 9 4.19 -14.32 -29.32
C GLU A 9 4.04 -13.53 -30.64
N ALA A 10 3.40 -14.10 -31.66
CA ALA A 10 3.16 -13.42 -32.93
C ALA A 10 2.28 -12.16 -32.78
N ALA A 11 1.35 -12.16 -31.82
CA ALA A 11 0.57 -10.98 -31.46
C ALA A 11 1.44 -9.89 -30.82
N LEU A 12 2.27 -10.27 -29.83
CA LEU A 12 3.14 -9.34 -29.12
C LEU A 12 4.24 -8.74 -30.00
N GLU A 13 4.63 -9.42 -31.08
CA GLU A 13 5.58 -8.89 -32.07
C GLU A 13 5.04 -7.66 -32.83
N ARG A 14 3.71 -7.53 -32.94
CA ARG A 14 3.06 -6.39 -33.60
C ARG A 14 3.09 -5.10 -32.76
N VAL A 15 3.39 -5.22 -31.47
CA VAL A 15 3.45 -4.09 -30.54
C VAL A 15 4.84 -3.43 -30.66
N GLN A 16 4.87 -2.28 -31.34
CA GLN A 16 6.10 -1.52 -31.55
C GLN A 16 6.40 -0.60 -30.36
N LEU A 17 7.66 -0.57 -29.94
CA LEU A 17 8.21 0.40 -29.00
C LEU A 17 8.44 1.75 -29.69
N PRO A 18 8.56 2.85 -28.93
CA PRO A 18 8.86 4.19 -29.47
C PRO A 18 10.17 4.30 -30.27
N ASP A 19 11.08 3.34 -30.11
CA ASP A 19 12.35 3.24 -30.83
C ASP A 19 12.27 2.39 -32.12
N GLY A 20 11.07 1.91 -32.48
CA GLY A 20 10.80 1.14 -33.70
C GLY A 20 11.06 -0.36 -33.61
N LYS A 21 11.42 -0.90 -32.44
CA LYS A 21 11.65 -2.35 -32.23
C LYS A 21 10.45 -3.02 -31.54
N SER A 22 10.35 -4.35 -31.57
CA SER A 22 9.22 -5.09 -30.96
C SER A 22 9.52 -5.55 -29.53
N LEU A 23 8.48 -5.75 -28.72
CA LEU A 23 8.60 -6.23 -27.33
C LEU A 23 9.39 -7.54 -27.18
N LEU A 24 9.22 -8.46 -28.13
CA LEU A 24 9.95 -9.74 -28.17
C LEU A 24 11.42 -9.57 -28.55
N SER A 25 11.71 -8.65 -29.49
CA SER A 25 13.09 -8.42 -29.95
C SER A 25 14.01 -7.84 -28.86
N HIS A 26 13.43 -7.23 -27.82
CA HIS A 26 14.16 -6.72 -26.66
C HIS A 26 14.22 -7.70 -25.47
N ASP A 27 13.73 -8.95 -25.60
CA ASP A 27 13.66 -9.93 -24.49
C ASP A 27 12.97 -9.38 -23.22
N LEU A 28 12.00 -8.47 -23.41
CA LEU A 28 11.31 -7.82 -22.29
C LEU A 28 10.18 -8.69 -21.74
N ILE A 29 9.78 -9.76 -22.43
CA ILE A 29 8.66 -10.60 -22.00
C ILE A 29 9.19 -11.73 -21.11
N ARG A 30 8.77 -11.73 -19.85
CA ARG A 30 9.05 -12.78 -18.87
C ARG A 30 7.77 -13.50 -18.45
N ALA A 31 7.95 -14.73 -17.99
CA ALA A 31 6.89 -15.52 -17.34
C ALA A 31 5.56 -15.57 -18.12
N LEU A 32 5.62 -15.80 -19.44
CA LEU A 32 4.42 -16.04 -20.25
C LEU A 32 3.79 -17.39 -19.87
N VAL A 33 2.60 -17.33 -19.29
CA VAL A 33 1.78 -18.47 -18.86
C VAL A 33 0.41 -18.40 -19.53
N ILE A 34 -0.02 -19.52 -20.10
CA ILE A 34 -1.34 -19.69 -20.68
C ILE A 34 -2.05 -20.79 -19.89
N ASP A 35 -3.18 -20.45 -19.29
CA ASP A 35 -4.01 -21.34 -18.47
C ASP A 35 -5.46 -21.28 -18.98
N GLY A 36 -5.78 -22.20 -19.89
CA GLY A 36 -7.06 -22.20 -20.60
C GLY A 36 -7.25 -20.93 -21.42
N GLU A 37 -8.21 -20.11 -21.03
CA GLU A 37 -8.54 -18.82 -21.66
C GLU A 37 -7.79 -17.64 -21.02
N LYS A 38 -6.94 -17.89 -20.01
CA LYS A 38 -6.21 -16.85 -19.28
C LYS A 38 -4.78 -16.75 -19.76
N VAL A 39 -4.34 -15.55 -20.14
CA VAL A 39 -2.96 -15.28 -20.54
C VAL A 39 -2.32 -14.32 -19.55
N ARG A 40 -1.15 -14.68 -19.02
CA ARG A 40 -0.38 -13.83 -18.09
C ARG A 40 1.05 -13.70 -18.56
N PHE A 41 1.59 -12.49 -18.53
CA PHE A 41 3.00 -12.26 -18.79
C PHE A 41 3.48 -10.98 -18.12
N VAL A 42 4.80 -10.86 -18.00
CA VAL A 42 5.48 -9.72 -17.42
C VAL A 42 6.25 -8.99 -18.52
N ILE A 43 6.07 -7.68 -18.63
CA ILE A 43 6.93 -6.79 -19.40
C ILE A 43 7.98 -6.22 -18.44
N GLU A 44 9.24 -6.53 -18.68
CA GLU A 44 10.37 -6.14 -17.86
C GLU A 44 11.09 -4.96 -18.50
N ALA A 45 11.00 -3.79 -17.89
CA ALA A 45 11.70 -2.59 -18.32
C ALA A 45 13.14 -2.54 -17.75
N PRO A 46 14.08 -1.90 -18.46
CA PRO A 46 15.46 -1.76 -17.99
C PRO A 46 15.64 -0.93 -16.71
N ASN A 47 14.72 -0.01 -16.40
CA ASN A 47 14.71 0.81 -15.18
C ASN A 47 13.33 1.45 -14.93
N ALA A 48 13.16 2.05 -13.75
CA ALA A 48 11.88 2.60 -13.28
C ALA A 48 11.39 3.81 -14.09
N ASP A 49 12.28 4.64 -14.64
CA ASP A 49 11.88 5.81 -15.43
C ASP A 49 11.32 5.38 -16.79
N VAL A 50 11.94 4.37 -17.41
CA VAL A 50 11.45 3.73 -18.64
C VAL A 50 10.11 3.02 -18.38
N ALA A 51 9.96 2.28 -17.27
CA ALA A 51 8.70 1.63 -16.92
C ALA A 51 7.52 2.62 -16.80
N ARG A 52 7.73 3.81 -16.22
CA ARG A 52 6.66 4.82 -16.12
C ARG A 52 6.13 5.28 -17.47
N GLN A 53 6.97 5.24 -18.51
CA GLN A 53 6.63 5.66 -19.86
C GLN A 53 6.05 4.51 -20.70
N MET A 54 6.16 3.26 -20.24
CA MET A 54 5.69 2.06 -20.94
C MET A 54 4.25 1.66 -20.58
N ALA A 55 3.50 2.49 -19.83
CA ALA A 55 2.09 2.21 -19.54
C ALA A 55 1.22 2.06 -20.81
N PRO A 56 1.31 2.95 -21.82
CA PRO A 56 0.58 2.76 -23.08
C PRO A 56 0.98 1.48 -23.84
N LEU A 57 2.24 1.07 -23.70
CA LEU A 57 2.77 -0.13 -24.32
C LEU A 57 2.22 -1.40 -23.66
N ARG A 58 2.10 -1.39 -22.32
CA ARG A 58 1.42 -2.46 -21.57
C ARG A 58 -0.02 -2.59 -22.03
N ASP A 59 -0.75 -1.48 -22.14
CA ASP A 59 -2.15 -1.48 -22.52
C ASP A 59 -2.34 -2.00 -23.96
N ALA A 60 -1.45 -1.60 -24.88
CA ALA A 60 -1.43 -2.14 -26.24
C ALA A 60 -1.13 -3.64 -26.28
N ALA A 61 -0.17 -4.12 -25.49
CA ALA A 61 0.16 -5.54 -25.39
C ALA A 61 -1.00 -6.37 -24.78
N GLU A 62 -1.68 -5.84 -23.76
CA GLU A 62 -2.87 -6.45 -23.19
C GLU A 62 -3.98 -6.56 -24.24
N GLN A 63 -4.25 -5.47 -24.98
CA GLN A 63 -5.31 -5.43 -25.97
C GLN A 63 -5.07 -6.41 -27.13
N VAL A 64 -3.86 -6.43 -27.69
CA VAL A 64 -3.54 -7.30 -28.84
C VAL A 64 -3.64 -8.78 -28.47
N VAL A 65 -3.29 -9.15 -27.23
CA VAL A 65 -3.45 -10.53 -26.74
C VAL A 65 -4.92 -10.84 -26.43
N ARG A 66 -5.69 -9.86 -25.93
CA ARG A 66 -7.13 -10.01 -25.66
C ARG A 66 -7.94 -10.24 -26.93
N ASP A 67 -7.50 -9.66 -28.05
CA ASP A 67 -8.18 -9.80 -29.35
C ASP A 67 -7.94 -11.16 -30.02
N LEU A 68 -7.10 -12.03 -29.42
CA LEU A 68 -6.87 -13.38 -29.94
C LEU A 68 -8.07 -14.30 -29.68
N PRO A 69 -8.48 -15.12 -30.67
CA PRO A 69 -9.53 -16.12 -30.47
C PRO A 69 -9.15 -17.11 -29.37
N GLY A 70 -10.03 -17.28 -28.38
CA GLY A 70 -9.81 -18.20 -27.25
C GLY A 70 -9.17 -17.58 -26.01
N VAL A 71 -8.99 -16.25 -25.98
CA VAL A 71 -8.57 -15.50 -24.80
C VAL A 71 -9.77 -14.83 -24.13
N GLY A 72 -10.01 -15.15 -22.86
CA GLY A 72 -11.08 -14.58 -22.04
C GLY A 72 -10.57 -13.56 -21.01
N ASP A 73 -9.31 -13.71 -20.56
CA ASP A 73 -8.70 -12.84 -19.56
C ASP A 73 -7.20 -12.64 -19.84
N VAL A 74 -6.73 -11.40 -19.71
CA VAL A 74 -5.31 -11.06 -19.91
C VAL A 74 -4.83 -10.24 -18.72
N SER A 75 -3.71 -10.67 -18.13
CA SER A 75 -3.07 -9.95 -17.03
C SER A 75 -1.61 -9.67 -17.38
N VAL A 76 -1.30 -8.40 -17.58
CA VAL A 76 0.05 -7.93 -17.90
C VAL A 76 0.63 -7.14 -16.73
N ALA A 77 1.76 -7.60 -16.20
CA ALA A 77 2.51 -6.85 -15.18
C ALA A 77 3.69 -6.11 -15.82
N LEU A 78 3.90 -4.85 -15.47
CA LEU A 78 5.07 -4.07 -15.89
C LEU A 78 6.04 -3.95 -14.71
N THR A 79 7.24 -4.48 -14.85
CA THR A 79 8.29 -4.48 -13.81
C THR A 79 9.54 -3.76 -14.31
N ALA A 80 10.47 -3.40 -13.42
CA ALA A 80 11.77 -2.88 -13.82
C ALA A 80 12.87 -3.32 -12.86
N HIS A 81 14.04 -3.62 -13.40
CA HIS A 81 15.25 -3.82 -12.60
C HIS A 81 15.94 -2.48 -12.34
N GLY A 82 16.25 -2.24 -11.08
CA GLY A 82 16.76 -0.97 -10.59
C GLY A 82 16.26 -0.76 -9.18
N PRO A 83 16.82 0.18 -8.40
CA PRO A 83 16.20 0.53 -7.14
C PRO A 83 14.80 1.05 -7.48
N ALA A 84 13.78 0.23 -7.24
CA ALA A 84 12.42 0.73 -7.13
C ALA A 84 12.50 1.98 -6.24
N PRO A 85 11.83 3.10 -6.58
CA PRO A 85 11.63 4.15 -5.60
C PRO A 85 11.14 3.42 -4.37
N LYS A 86 11.94 3.44 -3.29
CA LYS A 86 11.60 2.70 -2.08
C LYS A 86 10.16 3.12 -1.80
N ALA A 87 9.22 2.18 -1.91
CA ALA A 87 7.90 2.39 -1.39
C ALA A 87 8.14 3.00 0.00
N PRO A 88 7.57 4.18 0.32
CA PRO A 88 7.88 4.87 1.56
C PRO A 88 7.79 3.82 2.65
N SER A 89 8.94 3.54 3.27
CA SER A 89 9.09 2.34 4.08
C SER A 89 8.35 2.60 5.38
N LEU A 90 7.05 2.38 5.37
CA LEU A 90 6.21 2.27 6.55
C LEU A 90 6.46 0.89 7.15
N LYS A 91 7.73 0.60 7.52
CA LYS A 91 8.05 -0.57 8.34
C LYS A 91 7.45 -0.31 9.72
N ILE A 92 6.21 -0.68 9.90
CA ILE A 92 5.71 -1.15 11.18
C ILE A 92 6.48 -2.47 11.37
N GLY A 93 7.34 -2.58 12.39
CA GLY A 93 8.01 -3.86 12.72
C GLY A 93 9.48 -4.04 12.37
N GLY A 94 10.30 -2.99 12.32
CA GLY A 94 11.75 -3.20 12.44
C GLY A 94 12.10 -3.72 13.84
N HIS A 95 13.01 -4.69 13.96
CA HIS A 95 13.59 -5.07 15.26
C HIS A 95 13.98 -3.80 16.01
N PRO A 96 13.51 -3.59 17.25
CA PRO A 96 13.86 -2.41 18.00
C PRO A 96 15.38 -2.42 18.19
N LYS A 97 16.08 -1.49 17.53
CA LYS A 97 17.36 -1.04 18.05
C LYS A 97 17.11 -0.65 19.51
N PRO A 98 17.99 -1.00 20.47
CA PRO A 98 17.80 -0.62 21.87
C PRO A 98 17.54 0.88 21.91
N GLN A 99 16.28 1.25 22.14
CA GLN A 99 15.91 2.64 22.23
C GLN A 99 16.51 3.13 23.55
N GLU A 100 17.35 4.16 23.47
CA GLU A 100 17.97 4.76 24.65
C GLU A 100 16.88 5.26 25.61
N GLY A 101 16.55 4.40 26.58
CA GLY A 101 15.61 4.68 27.66
C GLY A 101 14.16 5.01 27.22
N PRO A 102 13.24 5.15 28.19
CA PRO A 102 11.90 5.60 27.92
C PRO A 102 11.91 7.05 27.40
N MET A 103 11.76 7.21 26.09
CA MET A 103 11.66 8.50 25.43
C MET A 103 10.30 9.13 25.73
N LYS A 104 10.23 9.99 26.74
CA LYS A 104 9.07 10.85 26.97
C LYS A 104 8.98 11.85 25.81
N PRO A 105 7.88 11.90 25.03
CA PRO A 105 7.78 12.86 23.94
C PRO A 105 7.92 14.28 24.49
N SER A 106 8.73 15.11 23.82
CA SER A 106 9.00 16.47 24.27
C SER A 106 7.70 17.27 24.39
N GLY A 107 7.58 18.08 25.44
CA GLY A 107 6.38 18.89 25.70
C GLY A 107 5.17 18.13 26.27
N VAL A 108 5.21 16.79 26.40
CA VAL A 108 4.11 16.02 27.00
C VAL A 108 4.20 16.05 28.53
N LYS A 109 3.20 16.64 29.20
CA LYS A 109 3.20 16.74 30.68
C LYS A 109 2.91 15.39 31.36
N ARG A 110 1.97 14.61 30.81
CA ARG A 110 1.45 13.35 31.38
C ARG A 110 1.22 12.34 30.26
N ILE A 111 1.53 11.08 30.53
CA ILE A 111 1.24 9.93 29.64
C ILE A 111 0.29 9.01 30.41
N LEU A 112 -0.83 8.65 29.78
CA LEU A 112 -1.81 7.71 30.33
C LEU A 112 -1.84 6.48 29.42
N ALA A 113 -1.34 5.35 29.91
CA ALA A 113 -1.40 4.09 29.19
C ALA A 113 -2.75 3.41 29.48
N ILE A 114 -3.49 3.06 28.43
CA ILE A 114 -4.78 2.36 28.54
C ILE A 114 -4.63 1.05 27.76
N GLY A 115 -4.52 -0.05 28.49
CA GLY A 115 -4.31 -1.39 27.95
C GLY A 115 -5.42 -2.37 28.35
N SER A 116 -5.51 -3.47 27.61
CA SER A 116 -6.34 -4.63 27.95
C SER A 116 -5.64 -5.91 27.49
N GLY A 117 -5.78 -6.99 28.26
CA GLY A 117 -5.34 -8.33 27.87
C GLY A 117 -6.35 -9.09 26.99
N LYS A 118 -7.54 -8.52 26.73
CA LYS A 118 -8.62 -9.15 25.95
C LYS A 118 -9.29 -8.17 24.99
N GLY A 119 -9.72 -8.67 23.83
CA GLY A 119 -10.55 -7.91 22.88
C GLY A 119 -11.94 -7.60 23.47
N GLY A 120 -12.53 -6.47 23.06
CA GLY A 120 -13.93 -6.15 23.39
C GLY A 120 -14.21 -5.57 24.79
N VAL A 121 -13.21 -5.40 25.67
CA VAL A 121 -13.44 -4.89 27.05
C VAL A 121 -13.66 -3.38 27.15
N GLY A 122 -13.70 -2.65 26.03
CA GLY A 122 -13.92 -1.20 26.02
C GLY A 122 -12.66 -0.33 26.13
N LYS A 123 -11.45 -0.87 25.93
CA LYS A 123 -10.18 -0.09 25.90
C LYS A 123 -10.28 1.19 25.04
N SER A 124 -10.75 1.02 23.80
CA SER A 124 -10.88 2.10 22.82
C SER A 124 -12.00 3.08 23.18
N THR A 125 -13.07 2.56 23.78
CA THR A 125 -14.18 3.38 24.30
C THR A 125 -13.72 4.28 25.44
N VAL A 126 -12.97 3.74 26.40
CA VAL A 126 -12.44 4.52 27.52
C VAL A 126 -11.44 5.55 27.01
N SER A 127 -10.50 5.16 26.13
CA SER A 127 -9.46 6.07 25.66
C SER A 127 -9.98 7.22 24.79
N SER A 128 -10.93 6.95 23.90
CA SER A 128 -11.53 7.99 23.04
C SER A 128 -12.36 8.98 23.88
N ASN A 129 -13.25 8.49 24.74
CA ASN A 129 -14.08 9.36 25.59
C ASN A 129 -13.25 10.17 26.59
N LEU A 130 -12.24 9.56 27.22
CA LEU A 130 -11.35 10.28 28.12
C LEU A 130 -10.58 11.38 27.39
N ALA A 131 -10.07 11.11 26.19
CA ALA A 131 -9.35 12.11 25.39
C ALA A 131 -10.25 13.31 25.05
N VAL A 132 -11.48 13.04 24.59
CA VAL A 132 -12.46 14.08 24.26
C VAL A 132 -12.88 14.86 25.51
N ALA A 133 -13.11 14.20 26.64
CA ALA A 133 -13.46 14.86 27.90
C ALA A 133 -12.34 15.81 28.37
N LEU A 134 -11.08 15.37 28.30
CA LEU A 134 -9.93 16.20 28.65
C LEU A 134 -9.76 17.39 27.68
N ALA A 135 -9.99 17.18 26.38
CA ALA A 135 -9.95 18.26 25.40
C ALA A 135 -11.05 19.30 25.66
N ARG A 136 -12.28 18.85 25.96
CA ARG A 136 -13.40 19.72 26.36
C ARG A 136 -13.14 20.48 27.67
N ALA A 137 -12.36 19.90 28.57
CA ALA A 137 -11.87 20.59 29.78
C ALA A 137 -10.70 21.56 29.51
N GLY A 138 -10.42 21.90 28.24
CA GLY A 138 -9.39 22.88 27.86
C GLY A 138 -7.95 22.36 27.87
N ARG A 139 -7.75 21.03 27.92
CA ARG A 139 -6.41 20.43 27.91
C ARG A 139 -5.95 20.18 26.47
N LYS A 140 -4.64 20.32 26.22
CA LYS A 140 -4.01 19.85 24.98
C LYS A 140 -3.86 18.33 25.08
N VAL A 141 -4.52 17.59 24.20
CA VAL A 141 -4.59 16.12 24.25
C VAL A 141 -4.11 15.50 22.95
N GLY A 142 -3.23 14.51 23.09
CA GLY A 142 -2.85 13.60 22.03
C GLY A 142 -3.42 12.20 22.30
N LEU A 143 -3.91 11.52 21.27
CA LEU A 143 -4.39 10.14 21.34
C LEU A 143 -3.61 9.26 20.36
N LEU A 144 -2.86 8.30 20.88
CA LEU A 144 -2.07 7.34 20.09
C LEU A 144 -2.68 5.95 20.21
N ASP A 145 -3.00 5.34 19.08
CA ASP A 145 -3.53 3.99 18.98
C ASP A 145 -2.50 3.05 18.33
N ALA A 146 -2.07 2.07 19.12
CA ALA A 146 -1.10 1.05 18.75
C ALA A 146 -1.74 -0.35 18.65
N ASP A 147 -3.08 -0.45 18.58
CA ASP A 147 -3.78 -1.73 18.44
C ASP A 147 -3.74 -2.20 16.97
N ILE A 148 -2.80 -3.09 16.65
CA ILE A 148 -2.61 -3.64 15.29
C ILE A 148 -3.75 -4.59 14.90
N TYR A 149 -4.31 -5.32 15.88
CA TYR A 149 -5.26 -6.39 15.63
C TYR A 149 -6.70 -5.88 15.44
N GLY A 150 -7.03 -4.74 16.04
CA GLY A 150 -8.37 -4.17 15.94
C GLY A 150 -8.39 -2.66 16.15
N PRO A 151 -7.72 -1.87 15.30
CA PRO A 151 -7.71 -0.42 15.45
C PRO A 151 -9.11 0.14 15.22
N SER A 152 -9.77 0.55 16.32
CA SER A 152 -11.13 1.07 16.29
C SER A 152 -11.19 2.59 16.43
N GLN A 153 -10.08 3.25 16.76
CA GLN A 153 -10.06 4.69 17.04
C GLN A 153 -10.45 5.56 15.85
N PRO A 154 -10.04 5.29 14.60
CA PRO A 154 -10.51 6.04 13.43
C PRO A 154 -12.04 6.07 13.35
N ARG A 155 -12.66 4.89 13.50
CA ARG A 155 -14.12 4.72 13.50
C ARG A 155 -14.78 5.45 14.68
N MET A 156 -14.27 5.26 15.89
CA MET A 156 -14.85 5.87 17.10
C MET A 156 -14.77 7.41 17.10
N MET A 157 -13.72 7.96 16.50
CA MET A 157 -13.51 9.40 16.39
C MET A 157 -14.11 10.01 15.13
N GLY A 158 -14.77 9.21 14.29
CA GLY A 158 -15.44 9.68 13.07
C GLY A 158 -14.49 10.24 12.02
N VAL A 159 -13.24 9.77 11.97
CA VAL A 159 -12.23 10.25 11.01
C VAL A 159 -11.69 9.08 10.20
N ASN A 160 -11.84 9.16 8.88
CA ASN A 160 -11.34 8.17 7.95
C ASN A 160 -10.57 8.87 6.81
N LYS A 161 -9.36 9.33 7.12
CA LYS A 161 -8.44 9.96 6.16
C LYS A 161 -7.05 9.38 6.36
N ARG A 162 -6.22 9.38 5.32
CA ARG A 162 -4.80 9.07 5.45
C ARG A 162 -4.03 10.30 5.95
N PRO A 163 -3.24 10.19 7.03
CA PRO A 163 -2.31 11.24 7.46
C PRO A 163 -1.39 11.65 6.32
N ALA A 164 -1.17 12.95 6.16
CA ALA A 164 -0.21 13.46 5.20
C ALA A 164 1.21 13.37 5.77
N SER A 165 2.19 13.14 4.90
CA SER A 165 3.61 13.29 5.23
C SER A 165 4.32 13.99 4.07
N PRO A 166 4.25 15.34 4.01
CA PRO A 166 4.79 16.10 2.88
C PRO A 166 6.30 15.92 2.67
N ASP A 167 7.05 15.66 3.75
CA ASP A 167 8.50 15.46 3.75
C ASP A 167 8.91 13.97 3.76
N GLY A 168 7.94 13.05 3.80
CA GLY A 168 8.16 11.61 3.97
C GLY A 168 8.82 11.19 5.30
N LYS A 169 9.02 12.13 6.23
CA LYS A 169 9.71 11.93 7.50
C LYS A 169 8.79 12.17 8.69
N THR A 170 7.93 13.18 8.59
CA THR A 170 7.04 13.62 9.64
C THR A 170 5.61 13.32 9.22
N ILE A 171 4.93 12.50 10.02
CA ILE A 171 3.50 12.26 9.84
C ILE A 171 2.75 13.39 10.51
N ILE A 172 1.88 14.07 9.76
CA ILE A 172 0.96 15.08 10.28
C ILE A 172 -0.27 14.35 10.82
N PRO A 173 -0.47 14.28 12.15
CA PRO A 173 -1.60 13.54 12.72
C PRO A 173 -2.93 14.21 12.39
N LEU A 174 -4.00 13.44 12.47
CA LEU A 174 -5.36 13.95 12.23
C LEU A 174 -5.92 14.60 13.49
N GLN A 175 -6.97 15.39 13.34
CA GLN A 175 -7.67 16.01 14.46
C GLN A 175 -9.15 15.67 14.41
N ALA A 176 -9.72 15.34 15.56
CA ALA A 176 -11.15 15.12 15.75
C ALA A 176 -11.55 15.55 17.16
N HIS A 177 -12.70 16.21 17.32
CA HIS A 177 -13.25 16.58 18.63
C HIS A 177 -12.26 17.34 19.55
N GLY A 178 -11.37 18.16 18.99
CA GLY A 178 -10.33 18.87 19.75
C GLY A 178 -9.14 18.02 20.20
N VAL A 179 -9.04 16.77 19.71
CA VAL A 179 -7.97 15.83 20.01
C VAL A 179 -7.10 15.63 18.77
N THR A 180 -5.79 15.76 18.94
CA THR A 180 -4.81 15.36 17.92
C THR A 180 -4.57 13.86 18.04
N MET A 181 -4.74 13.11 16.96
CA MET A 181 -4.72 11.65 17.02
C MET A 181 -3.92 10.98 15.91
N MET A 182 -3.29 9.86 16.27
CA MET A 182 -2.60 8.96 15.37
C MET A 182 -3.04 7.52 15.67
N SER A 183 -3.35 6.75 14.63
CA SER A 183 -3.71 5.34 14.74
C SER A 183 -3.10 4.56 13.60
N ILE A 184 -2.66 3.34 13.89
CA ILE A 184 -2.29 2.39 12.84
C ILE A 184 -3.45 2.12 11.88
N GLY A 185 -4.70 2.22 12.35
CA GLY A 185 -5.89 2.06 11.53
C GLY A 185 -6.02 3.08 10.38
N PHE A 186 -5.31 4.21 10.42
CA PHE A 186 -5.30 5.15 9.29
C PHE A 186 -4.38 4.69 8.13
N MET A 187 -3.48 3.76 8.39
CA MET A 187 -2.54 3.23 7.39
C MET A 187 -3.05 1.94 6.75
N LEU A 188 -4.00 1.27 7.40
CA LEU A 188 -4.63 0.03 6.94
C LEU A 188 -5.85 0.34 6.05
N GLU A 189 -6.00 -0.42 4.98
CA GLU A 189 -7.23 -0.39 4.18
C GLU A 189 -8.32 -1.18 4.91
N GLU A 190 -9.53 -0.62 4.99
CA GLU A 190 -10.67 -1.30 5.62
C GLU A 190 -10.90 -2.67 4.96
N GLY A 191 -10.96 -3.73 5.79
CA GLY A 191 -11.24 -5.10 5.33
C GLY A 191 -10.03 -5.89 4.82
N LYS A 192 -8.83 -5.31 4.72
CA LYS A 192 -7.62 -6.09 4.41
C LYS A 192 -7.00 -6.69 5.67
N ALA A 193 -6.86 -8.01 5.67
CA ALA A 193 -6.08 -8.72 6.67
C ALA A 193 -4.61 -8.30 6.57
N VAL A 194 -4.03 -7.87 7.69
CA VAL A 194 -2.60 -7.58 7.78
C VAL A 194 -1.88 -8.89 8.07
N VAL A 195 -1.15 -9.42 7.09
CA VAL A 195 -0.23 -10.54 7.32
C VAL A 195 0.99 -9.99 8.06
N TRP A 196 1.26 -10.52 9.25
CA TRP A 196 2.44 -10.18 10.03
C TRP A 196 3.35 -11.42 10.16
N PRO A 197 4.64 -11.33 9.78
CA PRO A 197 5.60 -12.42 9.94
C PRO A 197 6.08 -12.62 11.37
#